data_AF-A0AA87TEH5-F1
#
_entry.id   AF-A0AA87TEH5-F1
#
_cell.length_a   1.000
_cell.length_b   1.000
_cell.length_c   1.000
_cell.angle_alpha   90.00
_cell.angle_beta   90.00
_cell.angle_gamma   90.00
#
_symmetry.space_group_name_H-M   'P 1'
#
loop_
_entity.id
_entity.type
_entity.pdbx_description
1 polymer ?
#
loop_
_entity_poly.entity_id
_entity_poly.type
_entity_poly.pdbx_seq_one_letter_code
_entity_poly.pdbx_strand_id
1 'polypeptide(L)'
;MLQFNPVHLAFTVMIIGVIFTFILSKKEIKQLRSLADSFAIPFVKLSNYIAPQKPASSLLIEKTESGSIRPLPAEEQSKEIREIIKRAGNTKAVKLFREMVEAEDTLKKAAGKNRRKCYQFADPVARILYMTHTFLTGCETLAAIDTENKLEEFNSFLNEQVSHRMTLLRLISGSLADEYRELNKVYAVEMEQIEREQMMLRPQNVQ
;
A
#
# COMPACT_ATOMS: atom_id res chain seq x y z
N MET A 1 20.24 20.95 55.27
CA MET A 1 18.92 20.66 54.66
C MET A 1 18.98 21.17 53.23
N LEU A 2 18.85 20.29 52.22
CA LEU A 2 18.70 20.75 50.83
C LEU A 2 17.33 21.44 50.72
N GLN A 3 17.32 22.76 50.53
CA GLN A 3 16.12 23.47 50.11
C GLN A 3 15.81 23.05 48.67
N PHE A 4 14.93 22.06 48.51
CA PHE A 4 14.36 21.74 47.22
C PHE A 4 13.49 22.91 46.76
N ASN A 5 13.94 23.63 45.74
CA ASN A 5 13.13 24.67 45.12
C ASN A 5 11.99 23.97 44.34
N PRO A 6 10.73 24.13 44.76
CA PRO A 6 9.59 23.41 44.17
C PRO A 6 9.44 23.69 42.66
N VAL A 7 9.92 24.85 42.20
CA VAL A 7 9.96 25.22 40.78
C VAL A 7 10.90 24.32 39.99
N HIS A 8 12.11 24.05 40.50
CA HIS A 8 13.07 23.15 39.83
C HIS A 8 12.55 21.71 39.78
N LEU A 9 11.88 21.23 40.84
CA LEU A 9 11.26 19.91 40.85
C LEU A 9 10.15 19.80 39.78
N ALA A 10 9.30 20.82 39.66
CA ALA A 10 8.24 20.86 38.63
C ALA A 10 8.82 20.83 37.20
N PHE A 11 9.89 21.59 36.94
CA PHE A 11 10.58 21.55 35.65
C PHE A 11 11.21 20.19 35.36
N THR A 12 11.83 19.54 36.35
CA THR A 12 12.39 18.20 36.19
C THR A 12 11.31 17.17 35.84
N VAL A 13 10.16 17.20 36.53
CA VAL A 13 9.03 16.31 36.22
C VAL A 13 8.47 16.57 34.83
N MET A 14 8.34 17.84 34.43
CA MET A 14 7.88 18.22 33.09
C MET A 14 8.83 17.68 32.00
N ILE A 15 10.15 17.84 32.16
CA ILE A 15 11.15 17.34 31.21
C ILE A 15 11.05 15.81 31.09
N ILE A 16 10.95 15.09 32.21
CA ILE A 16 10.80 13.62 32.20
C ILE A 16 9.51 13.22 31.47
N GLY A 17 8.40 13.92 31.71
CA GLY A 17 7.13 13.67 31.02
C GLY A 17 7.21 13.89 29.50
N VAL A 18 7.88 14.95 29.05
CA VAL A 18 8.12 15.21 27.61
C VAL A 18 9.00 14.12 26.98
N ILE A 19 10.07 13.70 27.66
CA ILE A 19 10.94 12.62 27.16
C ILE A 19 10.16 11.31 27.06
N PHE A 20 9.38 10.97 28.08
CA PHE A 20 8.60 9.73 28.12
C PHE A 20 7.53 9.67 27.03
N THR A 21 6.76 10.75 26.87
CA THR A 21 5.75 10.87 25.79
C THR A 21 6.38 10.76 24.40
N PHE A 22 7.56 11.35 24.20
CA PHE A 22 8.31 11.24 22.95
C PHE A 22 8.78 9.81 22.66
N ILE A 23 9.30 9.10 23.66
CA ILE A 23 9.72 7.69 23.53
C ILE A 23 8.53 6.80 23.20
N LEU A 24 7.40 6.96 23.89
CA LEU A 24 6.17 6.20 23.61
C LEU A 24 5.67 6.47 22.19
N SER A 25 5.60 7.74 21.77
CA SER A 25 5.22 8.11 20.41
C SER A 25 6.12 7.47 19.36
N LYS A 26 7.45 7.48 19.56
CA LYS A 26 8.40 6.80 18.67
C LYS A 26 8.18 5.28 18.63
N LYS A 27 7.90 4.66 19.77
CA LYS A 27 7.62 3.22 19.85
C LYS A 27 6.36 2.85 19.09
N GLU A 28 5.29 3.64 19.24
CA GLU A 28 4.04 3.45 18.50
C GLU A 28 4.22 3.60 16.98
N ILE A 29 4.96 4.63 16.53
CA ILE A 29 5.25 4.81 15.10
C ILE A 29 6.07 3.63 14.56
N LYS A 30 7.08 3.17 15.31
CA LYS A 30 7.88 1.99 14.92
C LYS A 30 7.00 0.74 14.80
N GLN A 31 6.06 0.56 15.72
CA GLN A 31 5.10 -0.54 15.67
C GLN A 31 4.21 -0.45 14.41
N LEU A 32 3.65 0.73 14.11
CA LEU A 32 2.83 0.92 12.91
C LEU A 32 3.60 0.63 11.62
N ARG A 33 4.87 1.05 11.54
CA ARG A 33 5.75 0.71 10.40
C ARG A 33 5.95 -0.80 10.26
N SER A 34 6.21 -1.49 11.37
CA SER A 34 6.34 -2.95 11.37
C SER A 34 5.06 -3.69 11.00
N LEU A 35 3.90 -3.11 11.30
CA LEU A 35 2.61 -3.66 10.84
C LEU A 35 2.39 -3.38 9.36
N ALA A 36 2.78 -2.20 8.86
CA ALA A 36 2.74 -1.89 7.44
C ALA A 36 3.64 -2.83 6.61
N ASP A 37 4.78 -3.26 7.15
CA ASP A 37 5.61 -4.30 6.52
C ASP A 37 4.84 -5.59 6.22
N SER A 38 4.02 -6.01 7.20
CA SER A 38 3.23 -7.25 7.12
C SER A 38 2.16 -7.17 6.03
N PHE A 39 1.79 -5.97 5.59
CA PHE A 39 0.93 -5.75 4.43
C PHE A 39 1.74 -5.62 3.13
N ALA A 40 2.81 -4.82 3.16
CA ALA A 40 3.58 -4.46 1.98
C ALA A 40 4.22 -5.66 1.29
N ILE A 41 4.79 -6.59 2.07
CA ILE A 41 5.48 -7.75 1.52
C ILE A 41 4.50 -8.71 0.81
N PRO A 42 3.36 -9.12 1.41
CA PRO A 42 2.35 -9.89 0.70
C PRO A 42 1.81 -9.20 -0.55
N PHE A 43 1.58 -7.88 -0.51
CA PHE A 43 1.12 -7.12 -1.68
C PHE A 43 2.10 -7.23 -2.85
N VAL A 44 3.39 -6.98 -2.63
CA VAL A 44 4.39 -7.05 -3.72
C VAL A 44 4.55 -8.49 -4.21
N LYS A 45 4.52 -9.48 -3.31
CA LYS A 45 4.55 -10.91 -3.70
C LYS A 45 3.33 -11.28 -4.54
N LEU A 46 2.15 -10.77 -4.20
CA LEU A 46 0.90 -10.98 -4.93
C LEU A 46 0.96 -10.33 -6.31
N SER A 47 1.31 -9.05 -6.38
CA SER A 47 1.34 -8.32 -7.65
C SER A 47 2.40 -8.88 -8.58
N ASN A 48 3.59 -9.23 -8.08
CA ASN A 48 4.62 -9.89 -8.89
C ASN A 48 4.19 -11.27 -9.39
N TYR A 49 3.40 -12.01 -8.61
CA TYR A 49 2.89 -13.30 -9.04
C TYR A 49 1.85 -13.16 -10.14
N ILE A 50 0.93 -12.20 -10.00
CA ILE A 50 -0.19 -11.99 -10.94
C ILE A 50 0.27 -11.28 -12.21
N ALA A 51 1.03 -10.20 -12.08
CA ALA A 51 1.52 -9.34 -13.14
C ALA A 51 2.97 -8.92 -12.83
N PRO A 52 3.98 -9.75 -13.21
CA PRO A 52 5.39 -9.49 -12.90
C PRO A 52 5.93 -8.17 -13.41
N GLN A 53 5.33 -7.67 -14.50
CA GLN A 53 5.61 -6.39 -15.12
C GLN A 53 4.30 -5.77 -15.60
N LYS A 54 4.34 -4.47 -15.92
CA LYS A 54 3.20 -3.78 -16.51
C LYS A 54 2.77 -4.50 -17.80
N PRO A 55 1.50 -4.93 -17.92
CA PRO A 55 1.05 -5.60 -19.13
C PRO A 55 1.03 -4.65 -20.32
N ALA A 56 1.30 -5.18 -21.52
CA ALA A 56 1.18 -4.41 -22.75
C ALA A 56 -0.28 -4.32 -23.24
N SER A 57 -1.06 -5.35 -22.90
CA SER A 57 -2.49 -5.43 -23.21
C SER A 57 -3.33 -4.85 -22.07
N SER A 58 -4.43 -4.21 -22.42
CA SER A 58 -5.48 -3.81 -21.48
C SER A 58 -6.65 -4.80 -21.53
N LEU A 59 -7.49 -4.77 -20.50
CA LEU A 59 -8.76 -5.49 -20.50
C LEU A 59 -9.65 -4.97 -21.64
N LEU A 60 -10.10 -5.85 -22.52
CA LEU A 60 -11.02 -5.50 -23.59
C LEU A 60 -12.43 -5.31 -23.03
N ILE A 61 -13.04 -4.18 -23.39
CA ILE A 61 -14.35 -3.76 -22.93
C ILE A 61 -15.22 -3.29 -24.11
N GLU A 62 -16.53 -3.45 -23.94
CA GLU A 62 -17.56 -2.80 -24.73
C GLU A 62 -18.22 -1.73 -23.88
N LYS A 63 -18.41 -0.54 -24.43
CA LYS A 63 -19.27 0.48 -23.83
C LYS A 63 -20.65 0.36 -24.44
N THR A 64 -21.65 0.10 -23.61
CA THR A 64 -23.04 0.08 -24.05
C THR A 64 -23.53 1.50 -24.33
N GLU A 65 -24.61 1.64 -25.12
CA GLU A 65 -25.23 2.94 -25.42
C GLU A 65 -25.67 3.71 -24.15
N SER A 66 -25.93 2.98 -23.06
CA SER A 66 -26.26 3.53 -21.74
C SER A 66 -25.05 4.07 -20.95
N GLY A 67 -23.82 3.92 -21.46
CA GLY A 67 -22.57 4.24 -20.77
C GLY A 67 -22.07 3.15 -19.81
N SER A 68 -22.79 2.04 -19.67
CA SER A 68 -22.36 0.90 -18.84
C SER A 68 -21.18 0.17 -19.47
N ILE A 69 -20.24 -0.29 -18.64
CA ILE A 69 -19.04 -1.02 -19.06
C ILE A 69 -19.33 -2.51 -19.05
N ARG A 70 -18.94 -3.20 -20.12
CA ARG A 70 -19.03 -4.66 -20.22
C ARG A 70 -17.70 -5.22 -20.71
N PRO A 71 -16.88 -5.84 -19.84
CA PRO A 71 -15.70 -6.54 -20.31
C PRO A 71 -16.07 -7.72 -21.20
N LEU A 72 -15.26 -7.96 -22.23
CA LEU A 72 -15.41 -9.17 -23.05
C LEU A 72 -15.12 -10.42 -22.21
N PRO A 73 -15.73 -11.57 -22.55
CA PRO A 73 -15.44 -12.86 -21.91
C PRO A 73 -13.95 -13.17 -21.88
N ALA A 74 -13.51 -13.93 -20.89
CA ALA A 74 -12.10 -14.22 -20.68
C ALA A 74 -11.45 -14.87 -21.91
N GLU A 75 -12.19 -15.68 -22.66
CA GLU A 75 -11.74 -16.39 -23.86
C GLU A 75 -11.33 -15.45 -24.99
N GLU A 76 -12.00 -14.30 -25.09
CA GLU A 76 -11.79 -13.25 -26.11
C GLU A 76 -10.71 -12.25 -25.72
N GLN A 77 -10.27 -12.27 -24.46
CA GLN A 77 -9.17 -11.43 -23.99
C GLN A 77 -7.83 -11.85 -24.60
N SER A 78 -6.88 -10.91 -24.60
CA SER A 78 -5.52 -11.21 -25.04
C SER A 78 -4.91 -12.35 -24.20
N LYS A 79 -3.96 -13.10 -24.79
CA LYS A 79 -3.26 -14.18 -24.07
C LYS A 79 -2.64 -13.70 -22.75
N GLU A 80 -2.11 -12.48 -22.72
CA GLU A 80 -1.51 -11.87 -21.53
C GLU A 80 -2.53 -11.66 -20.41
N ILE A 81 -3.69 -11.05 -20.72
CA ILE A 81 -4.77 -10.83 -19.76
C ILE A 81 -5.34 -12.16 -19.25
N ARG A 82 -5.49 -13.17 -20.12
CA ARG A 82 -5.95 -14.50 -19.71
C ARG A 82 -5.02 -15.16 -18.69
N GLU A 83 -3.71 -15.07 -18.87
CA GLU A 83 -2.74 -15.61 -17.91
C GLU A 83 -2.75 -14.81 -16.59
N ILE A 84 -2.95 -13.49 -16.65
CA ILE A 84 -3.13 -12.66 -15.45
C ILE A 84 -4.37 -13.12 -14.66
N ILE A 85 -5.52 -13.26 -15.31
CA ILE A 85 -6.77 -13.74 -14.70
C ILE A 85 -6.57 -15.13 -14.08
N LYS A 86 -5.93 -16.05 -14.81
CA LYS A 86 -5.62 -17.40 -14.32
C LYS A 86 -4.73 -17.39 -13.08
N ARG A 87 -3.72 -16.52 -13.03
CA ARG A 87 -2.84 -16.39 -11.85
C ARG A 87 -3.59 -15.75 -10.68
N ALA A 88 -4.47 -14.78 -10.93
CA ALA A 88 -5.31 -14.17 -9.91
C ALA A 88 -6.25 -15.18 -9.23
N GLY A 89 -6.80 -16.13 -10.00
CA GLY A 89 -7.64 -17.22 -9.48
C GLY A 89 -6.89 -18.36 -8.77
N ASN A 90 -5.56 -18.30 -8.67
CA ASN A 90 -4.78 -19.37 -8.05
C ASN A 90 -4.82 -19.29 -6.51
N THR A 91 -4.76 -20.44 -5.84
CA THR A 91 -4.71 -20.55 -4.37
C THR A 91 -3.58 -19.74 -3.74
N LYS A 92 -2.45 -19.57 -4.43
CA LYS A 92 -1.34 -18.72 -3.97
C LYS A 92 -1.74 -17.26 -3.88
N ALA A 93 -2.49 -16.75 -4.87
CA ALA A 93 -2.98 -15.37 -4.87
C ALA A 93 -3.99 -15.16 -3.73
N VAL A 94 -4.92 -16.10 -3.55
CA VAL A 94 -5.90 -16.06 -2.46
C VAL A 94 -5.22 -16.05 -1.09
N LYS A 95 -4.17 -16.85 -0.89
CA LYS A 95 -3.41 -16.88 0.37
C LYS A 95 -2.74 -15.53 0.66
N LEU A 96 -2.02 -14.98 -0.31
CA LEU A 96 -1.34 -13.68 -0.15
C LEU A 96 -2.34 -12.55 0.09
N PHE A 97 -3.49 -12.56 -0.59
CA PHE A 97 -4.54 -11.59 -0.35
C PHE A 97 -5.12 -11.69 1.07
N ARG A 98 -5.30 -12.91 1.60
CA ARG A 98 -5.72 -13.10 3.00
C ARG A 98 -4.71 -12.51 3.99
N GLU A 99 -3.42 -12.74 3.77
CA GLU A 99 -2.35 -12.14 4.60
C GLU A 99 -2.45 -10.61 4.58
N MET A 100 -2.76 -10.00 3.42
CA MET A 100 -3.00 -8.55 3.34
C MET A 100 -4.22 -8.10 4.16
N VAL A 101 -5.33 -8.83 4.10
CA VAL A 101 -6.55 -8.51 4.88
C VAL A 101 -6.26 -8.54 6.38
N GLU A 102 -5.57 -9.58 6.86
CA GLU A 102 -5.21 -9.72 8.27
C GLU A 102 -4.24 -8.61 8.73
N ALA A 103 -3.30 -8.23 7.87
CA ALA A 103 -2.36 -7.14 8.14
C ALA A 103 -3.04 -5.76 8.18
N GLU A 104 -3.98 -5.48 7.26
CA GLU A 104 -4.74 -4.23 7.26
C GLU A 104 -5.59 -4.09 8.53
N ASP A 105 -6.32 -5.14 8.92
CA ASP A 105 -7.16 -5.11 10.13
C ASP A 105 -6.29 -4.88 11.39
N THR A 106 -5.15 -5.54 11.46
CA THR A 106 -4.19 -5.37 12.57
C THR A 106 -3.63 -3.93 12.60
N LEU A 107 -3.24 -3.39 11.44
CA LEU A 107 -2.72 -2.03 11.33
C LEU A 107 -3.78 -0.98 11.71
N LYS A 108 -5.02 -1.16 11.24
CA LYS A 108 -6.15 -0.29 11.54
C LYS A 108 -6.47 -0.29 13.04
N LYS A 109 -6.49 -1.46 13.67
CA LYS A 109 -6.65 -1.59 15.13
C LYS A 109 -5.54 -0.86 15.89
N ALA A 110 -4.29 -1.00 15.44
CA ALA A 110 -3.15 -0.33 16.07
C ALA A 110 -3.14 1.20 15.87
N ALA A 111 -3.58 1.70 14.71
CA ALA A 111 -3.75 3.13 14.45
C ALA A 111 -4.86 3.73 15.33
N GLY A 112 -5.88 2.93 15.64
CA GLY A 112 -6.98 3.27 16.55
C GLY A 112 -7.82 4.42 16.01
N LYS A 113 -8.21 5.35 16.89
CA LYS A 113 -9.01 6.55 16.52
C LYS A 113 -8.15 7.77 16.20
N ASN A 114 -6.83 7.64 16.18
CA ASN A 114 -5.95 8.77 15.94
C ASN A 114 -5.93 9.10 14.44
N ARG A 115 -6.65 10.17 14.06
CA ARG A 115 -6.80 10.61 12.67
C ARG A 115 -5.47 10.74 11.91
N ARG A 116 -4.42 11.24 12.57
CA ARG A 116 -3.10 11.40 11.93
C ARG A 116 -2.46 10.05 11.63
N LYS A 117 -2.55 9.10 12.57
CA LYS A 117 -2.01 7.74 12.38
C LYS A 117 -2.81 6.98 11.31
N CYS A 118 -4.14 7.11 11.29
CA CYS A 118 -4.96 6.51 10.25
C CYS A 118 -4.58 7.05 8.87
N TYR A 119 -4.58 8.38 8.71
CA TYR A 119 -4.20 9.02 7.45
C TYR A 119 -2.80 8.64 6.99
N GLN A 120 -1.84 8.54 7.91
CA GLN A 120 -0.47 8.21 7.58
C GLN A 120 -0.26 6.74 7.25
N PHE A 121 -0.96 5.81 7.90
CA PHE A 121 -0.68 4.37 7.81
C PHE A 121 -1.86 3.53 7.35
N ALA A 122 -3.00 3.62 8.03
CA ALA A 122 -4.15 2.74 7.77
C ALA A 122 -4.86 3.06 6.45
N ASP A 123 -5.12 4.34 6.17
CA ASP A 123 -5.91 4.75 5.00
C ASP A 123 -5.20 4.40 3.67
N PRO A 124 -3.88 4.61 3.50
CA PRO A 124 -3.17 4.18 2.28
C PRO A 124 -3.19 2.66 2.08
N VAL A 125 -3.04 1.90 3.17
CA VAL A 125 -3.08 0.44 3.14
C VAL A 125 -4.48 -0.06 2.77
N ALA A 126 -5.52 0.51 3.36
CA ALA A 126 -6.91 0.20 3.04
C ALA A 126 -7.25 0.51 1.57
N ARG A 127 -6.72 1.60 1.01
CA ARG A 127 -6.89 1.94 -0.42
C ARG A 127 -6.27 0.88 -1.33
N ILE A 128 -5.04 0.45 -1.04
CA ILE A 128 -4.37 -0.61 -1.81
C ILE A 128 -5.10 -1.96 -1.65
N LEU A 129 -5.61 -2.26 -0.46
CA LEU A 129 -6.41 -3.47 -0.24
C LEU A 129 -7.70 -3.44 -1.06
N TYR A 130 -8.41 -2.32 -1.07
CA TYR A 130 -9.64 -2.12 -1.81
C TYR A 130 -9.45 -2.31 -3.32
N MET A 131 -8.41 -1.71 -3.90
CA MET A 131 -8.16 -1.86 -5.34
C MET A 131 -7.75 -3.29 -5.68
N THR A 132 -6.96 -3.95 -4.82
CA THR A 132 -6.55 -5.34 -4.98
C THR A 132 -7.77 -6.26 -4.93
N HIS A 133 -8.68 -6.03 -3.98
CA HIS A 133 -9.94 -6.76 -3.87
C HIS A 133 -10.80 -6.60 -5.13
N THR A 134 -10.93 -5.36 -5.61
CA THR A 134 -11.70 -5.04 -6.82
C THR A 134 -11.12 -5.74 -8.04
N PHE A 135 -9.79 -5.72 -8.19
CA PHE A 135 -9.08 -6.43 -9.24
C PHE A 135 -9.32 -7.96 -9.17
N LEU A 136 -9.12 -8.59 -8.00
CA LEU A 136 -9.28 -10.04 -7.84
C LEU A 136 -10.72 -10.49 -8.08
N THR A 137 -11.70 -9.74 -7.56
CA THR A 137 -13.13 -9.98 -7.81
C THR A 137 -13.45 -9.85 -9.31
N GLY A 138 -12.86 -8.87 -9.98
CA GLY A 138 -12.98 -8.71 -11.43
C GLY A 138 -12.37 -9.88 -12.20
N CYS A 139 -11.23 -10.42 -11.77
CA CYS A 139 -10.65 -11.63 -12.38
C CYS A 139 -11.49 -12.88 -12.16
N GLU A 140 -12.13 -13.01 -11.00
CA GLU A 140 -13.07 -14.12 -10.73
C GLU A 140 -14.33 -14.01 -11.58
N THR A 141 -14.87 -12.79 -11.72
CA THR A 141 -16.07 -12.52 -12.52
C THR A 141 -15.92 -11.18 -13.24
N LEU A 142 -15.54 -11.23 -14.52
CA LEU A 142 -15.33 -10.01 -15.33
C LEU A 142 -16.58 -9.12 -15.40
N ALA A 143 -17.78 -9.72 -15.41
CA ALA A 143 -19.05 -8.99 -15.39
C ALA A 143 -19.24 -8.11 -14.13
N ALA A 144 -18.47 -8.33 -13.06
CA ALA A 144 -18.50 -7.48 -11.87
C ALA A 144 -17.88 -6.09 -12.13
N ILE A 145 -17.11 -5.91 -13.20
CA ILE A 145 -16.53 -4.63 -13.64
C ILE A 145 -17.55 -3.91 -14.55
N ASP A 146 -18.64 -3.46 -13.93
CA ASP A 146 -19.82 -2.87 -14.57
C ASP A 146 -19.78 -1.33 -14.64
N THR A 147 -18.84 -0.69 -13.95
CA THR A 147 -18.73 0.76 -13.78
C THR A 147 -17.33 1.25 -14.10
N GLU A 148 -17.21 2.51 -14.56
CA GLU A 148 -15.92 3.15 -14.87
C GLU A 148 -15.00 3.15 -13.64
N ASN A 149 -15.53 3.43 -12.45
CA ASN A 149 -14.75 3.37 -11.22
C ASN A 149 -14.14 1.98 -10.97
N LYS A 150 -14.89 0.88 -11.15
CA LYS A 150 -14.32 -0.47 -10.97
C LYS A 150 -13.28 -0.79 -12.05
N LEU A 151 -13.48 -0.31 -13.28
CA LEU A 151 -12.49 -0.47 -14.34
C LEU A 151 -11.21 0.31 -14.03
N GLU A 152 -11.33 1.53 -13.50
CA GLU A 152 -10.20 2.34 -13.04
C GLU A 152 -9.42 1.63 -11.93
N GLU A 153 -10.09 1.08 -10.91
CA GLU A 153 -9.42 0.31 -9.85
C GLU A 153 -8.72 -0.95 -10.40
N PHE A 154 -9.39 -1.67 -11.31
CA PHE A 154 -8.81 -2.84 -11.98
C PHE A 154 -7.54 -2.45 -12.76
N ASN A 155 -7.61 -1.37 -13.53
CA ASN A 155 -6.50 -0.87 -14.32
C ASN A 155 -5.37 -0.32 -13.44
N SER A 156 -5.70 0.35 -12.33
CA SER A 156 -4.72 0.89 -11.40
C SER A 156 -3.89 -0.23 -10.75
N PHE A 157 -4.51 -1.39 -10.44
CA PHE A 157 -3.74 -2.56 -9.99
C PHE A 157 -2.70 -2.99 -11.03
N LEU A 158 -3.00 -2.97 -12.32
CA LEU A 158 -2.04 -3.41 -13.34
C LEU A 158 -1.01 -2.35 -13.71
N ASN A 159 -1.44 -1.09 -13.79
CA ASN A 159 -0.69 -0.03 -14.47
C ASN A 159 0.01 0.94 -13.52
N GLU A 160 -0.44 1.06 -12.27
CA GLU A 160 0.06 2.07 -11.31
C GLU A 160 0.88 1.43 -10.19
N GLN A 161 1.41 0.24 -10.44
CA GLN A 161 2.18 -0.53 -9.48
C GLN A 161 3.33 0.26 -8.82
N VAL A 162 4.01 1.13 -9.58
CA VAL A 162 5.08 1.98 -9.04
C VAL A 162 4.56 2.97 -7.99
N SER A 163 3.41 3.59 -8.25
CA SER A 163 2.76 4.51 -7.29
C SER A 163 2.40 3.80 -5.99
N HIS A 164 1.81 2.61 -6.08
CA HIS A 164 1.44 1.79 -4.91
C HIS A 164 2.68 1.38 -4.10
N ARG A 165 3.74 0.97 -4.79
CA ARG A 165 4.99 0.57 -4.15
C ARG A 165 5.75 1.75 -3.53
N MET A 166 5.72 2.92 -4.15
CA MET A 166 6.27 4.14 -3.57
C MET A 166 5.49 4.57 -2.32
N THR A 167 4.16 4.42 -2.35
CA THR A 167 3.32 4.64 -1.17
C THR A 167 3.75 3.72 -0.03
N LEU A 168 3.84 2.42 -0.27
CA LEU A 168 4.25 1.44 0.74
C LEU A 168 5.70 1.64 1.21
N LEU A 169 6.64 1.98 0.32
CA LEU A 169 8.05 2.24 0.67
C LEU A 169 8.18 3.33 1.75
N ARG A 170 7.31 4.34 1.72
CA ARG A 170 7.29 5.42 2.73
C ARG A 170 6.74 4.96 4.08
N LEU A 171 5.99 3.86 4.11
CA LEU A 171 5.31 3.34 5.29
C LEU A 171 6.10 2.24 6.00
N ILE A 172 6.86 1.44 5.25
CA ILE A 172 7.57 0.29 5.80
C ILE A 172 8.63 0.71 6.84
N SER A 173 8.96 -0.25 7.69
CA SER A 173 10.13 -0.17 8.54
C SER A 173 11.38 -0.35 7.68
N GLY A 174 12.46 0.34 8.05
CA GLY A 174 13.74 0.15 7.38
C GLY A 174 14.30 -1.28 7.51
N SER A 175 13.76 -2.12 8.41
CA SER A 175 14.28 -3.47 8.62
C SER A 175 13.95 -4.46 7.50
N LEU A 176 12.89 -4.23 6.71
CA LEU A 176 12.58 -5.05 5.53
C LEU A 176 12.87 -4.32 4.20
N ALA A 177 13.60 -3.21 4.24
CA ALA A 177 13.87 -2.40 3.06
C ALA A 177 14.60 -3.21 1.96
N ASP A 178 15.51 -4.09 2.34
CA ASP A 178 16.27 -4.90 1.38
C ASP A 178 15.39 -5.98 0.73
N GLU A 179 14.59 -6.73 1.50
CA GLU A 179 13.61 -7.69 0.94
C GLU A 179 12.62 -6.96 0.03
N TYR A 180 12.14 -5.80 0.46
CA TYR A 180 11.22 -5.00 -0.33
C TYR A 180 11.85 -4.54 -1.65
N ARG A 181 13.10 -4.07 -1.63
CA ARG A 181 13.84 -3.66 -2.84
C ARG A 181 14.08 -4.85 -3.77
N GLU A 182 14.47 -5.99 -3.22
CA GLU A 182 14.69 -7.22 -3.97
C GLU A 182 13.42 -7.66 -4.72
N LEU A 183 12.27 -7.64 -4.03
CA LEU A 183 10.98 -7.94 -4.65
C LEU A 183 10.58 -6.92 -5.73
N ASN A 184 11.10 -5.70 -5.66
CA ASN A 184 10.75 -4.62 -6.59
C ASN A 184 11.76 -4.41 -7.73
N LYS A 185 12.72 -5.32 -7.93
CA LYS A 185 13.77 -5.21 -8.97
C LYS A 185 13.27 -4.79 -10.36
N VAL A 186 12.15 -5.36 -10.81
CA VAL A 186 11.57 -5.05 -12.13
C VAL A 186 11.13 -3.58 -12.25
N TYR A 187 10.73 -2.97 -11.14
CA TYR A 187 10.20 -1.62 -11.08
C TYR A 187 11.18 -0.62 -10.43
N ALA A 188 12.37 -1.08 -10.04
CA ALA A 188 13.34 -0.31 -9.29
C ALA A 188 13.78 0.95 -10.05
N VAL A 189 14.03 0.84 -11.37
CA VAL A 189 14.49 1.97 -12.19
C VAL A 189 13.47 3.12 -12.18
N GLU A 190 12.19 2.82 -12.37
CA GLU A 190 11.13 3.82 -12.39
C GLU A 190 10.89 4.40 -10.97
N MET A 191 10.95 3.56 -9.93
CA MET A 191 10.89 4.01 -8.54
C MET A 191 12.03 4.99 -8.21
N GLU A 192 13.28 4.67 -8.58
CA GLU A 192 14.46 5.51 -8.35
C GLU A 192 14.41 6.84 -9.13
N GLN A 193 13.81 6.85 -10.32
CA GLN A 193 13.58 8.08 -11.08
C GLN A 193 12.60 9.00 -10.33
N ILE A 194 11.47 8.46 -9.91
CA ILE A 194 10.46 9.22 -9.15
C ILE A 194 11.03 9.72 -7.81
N GLU A 195 11.83 8.92 -7.11
CA GLU A 195 12.52 9.36 -5.88
C GLU A 195 13.47 10.54 -6.16
N ARG A 196 14.24 10.48 -7.24
CA ARG A 196 15.15 11.57 -7.64
C ARG A 196 14.39 12.84 -8.00
N GLU A 197 13.33 12.73 -8.79
CA GLU A 197 12.48 13.87 -9.16
C GLU A 197 11.84 14.53 -7.93
N GLN A 198 11.33 13.73 -7.00
CA GLN A 198 10.78 14.23 -5.74
C GLN A 198 11.83 14.92 -4.86
N MET A 199 13.09 14.46 -4.88
CA MET A 199 14.19 15.13 -4.18
C MET A 199 14.54 16.47 -4.83
N MET A 200 14.54 16.55 -6.17
CA MET A 200 14.80 17.80 -6.90
C MET A 200 13.69 18.85 -6.72
N LEU A 201 12.45 18.40 -6.52
CA LEU A 201 11.28 19.27 -6.32
C LEU A 201 11.08 19.74 -4.88
N ARG A 202 11.86 19.23 -3.90
CA ARG A 202 11.82 19.77 -2.53
C ARG A 202 12.47 21.15 -2.52
N PRO A 203 11.79 22.21 -2.04
CA PRO A 203 12.45 23.49 -1.81
C PRO A 203 13.64 23.24 -0.89
N GLN A 204 14.82 23.76 -1.25
CA GLN A 204 16.00 23.81 -0.40
C GLN A 204 15.77 24.81 0.75
N ASN A 205 14.78 24.58 1.60
CA ASN A 205 14.55 25.35 2.80
C ASN A 205 14.58 24.37 3.97
N VAL A 206 15.76 24.20 4.58
CA VAL A 206 16.07 24.34 6.01
C VAL A 206 17.59 24.09 6.17
N GLN A 207 18.37 25.17 6.30
CA GLN A 207 19.49 25.22 7.25
C GLN A 207 19.06 26.15 8.38
#